data_AF-A0A7S2NN88-F1
#
_entry.id   AF-A0A7S2NN88-F1
#
_cell.length_a   1.000
_cell.length_b   1.000
_cell.length_c   1.000
_cell.angle_alpha   90.00
_cell.angle_beta   90.00
_cell.angle_gamma   90.00
#
_symmetry.space_group_name_H-M   'P 1'
#
loop_
_entity.id
_entity.type
_entity.pdbx_description
1 polymer ?
#
loop_
_entity_poly.entity_id
_entity_poly.type
_entity_poly.pdbx_seq_one_letter_code
_entity_poly.pdbx_strand_id
1 'polypeptide(L)'
;HGKLPQVPPTVRLLPGWFNETLPHFLDESRGPVVFAHLDADLYESTLVVLSTLASRCRLCAGTVLAFDELFGSPSLEQQEWRALNDVSQRYGLAFSFISYMAHANSAFGRAAIQITSVPHCVPRHGA
;
A
#
# COMPACT_ATOMS: atom_id res chain seq x y z
N HIS A 1 20.51 15.98 4.03
CA HIS A 1 19.20 15.41 4.44
C HIS A 1 18.13 16.48 4.37
N GLY A 2 16.92 16.14 3.93
CA GLY A 2 15.80 17.08 3.79
C GLY A 2 15.23 17.49 5.15
N LYS A 3 14.89 18.77 5.30
CA LYS A 3 14.16 19.27 6.47
C LYS A 3 12.68 18.90 6.32
N LEU A 4 12.11 18.27 7.34
CA LEU A 4 10.68 17.95 7.34
C LEU A 4 9.84 19.24 7.34
N PRO A 5 8.76 19.30 6.54
CA PRO A 5 7.85 20.44 6.54
C PRO A 5 7.07 20.53 7.85
N GLN A 6 6.55 21.72 8.14
CA GLN A 6 5.58 21.91 9.22
C GLN A 6 4.25 21.30 8.79
N VAL A 7 3.66 20.48 9.66
CA VAL A 7 2.37 19.82 9.42
C VAL A 7 1.44 19.99 10.62
N PRO A 8 0.11 19.92 10.44
CA PRO A 8 -0.85 19.97 11.54
C PRO A 8 -0.66 18.83 12.55
N PRO A 9 -1.15 18.97 13.80
CA PRO A 9 -1.01 17.92 14.83
C PRO A 9 -1.64 16.56 14.47
N THR A 10 -2.60 16.55 13.53
CA THR A 10 -3.25 15.34 13.03
C THR A 10 -2.40 14.56 12.01
N VAL A 11 -1.25 15.11 11.61
CA VAL A 11 -0.35 14.52 10.62
C VAL A 11 0.94 14.12 11.32
N ARG A 12 1.39 12.89 11.09
CA ARG A 12 2.69 12.39 11.53
C ARG A 12 3.58 12.16 10.31
N LEU A 13 4.79 12.70 10.35
CA LEU A 13 5.85 12.41 9.38
C LEU A 13 6.81 11.40 10.01
N LEU A 14 7.08 10.31 9.31
CA LEU A 14 7.96 9.24 9.76
C LEU A 14 9.22 9.21 8.88
N PRO A 15 10.31 9.89 9.28
CA PRO A 15 11.55 9.86 8.51
C PRO A 15 12.22 8.49 8.67
N GLY A 16 12.54 7.84 7.56
CA GLY A 16 13.25 6.56 7.54
C GLY A 16 12.75 5.65 6.43
N TRP A 17 13.27 4.43 6.38
CA TRP A 17 12.87 3.43 5.39
C TRP A 17 11.55 2.77 5.78
N PHE A 18 10.77 2.29 4.80
CA PHE A 18 9.48 1.64 5.06
C PHE A 18 9.61 0.42 5.98
N ASN A 19 10.64 -0.41 5.79
CA ASN A 19 10.90 -1.60 6.60
C ASN A 19 11.27 -1.28 8.06
N GLU A 20 11.71 -0.06 8.34
CA GLU A 20 12.06 0.40 9.68
C GLU A 20 10.89 1.13 10.34
N THR A 21 10.20 1.99 9.60
CA THR A 21 9.23 2.94 10.18
C THR A 21 7.81 2.40 10.22
N LEU A 22 7.34 1.76 9.14
CA LEU A 22 5.95 1.30 9.02
C LEU A 22 5.58 0.24 10.06
N PRO A 23 6.42 -0.78 10.35
CA PRO A 23 6.14 -1.75 11.41
C PRO A 23 5.82 -1.11 12.76
N HIS A 24 6.69 -0.21 13.23
CA HIS A 24 6.53 0.48 14.51
C HIS A 24 5.29 1.37 14.53
N PHE A 25 5.05 2.13 13.46
CA PHE A 25 3.84 2.95 13.35
C PHE A 25 2.56 2.14 13.44
N LEU A 26 2.53 0.96 12.80
CA LEU A 26 1.38 0.08 12.86
C LEU A 26 1.23 -0.56 14.23
N ASP A 27 2.30 -0.84 14.95
CA ASP A 27 2.21 -1.42 16.30
C ASP A 27 1.65 -0.40 17.33
N GLU A 28 1.88 0.91 17.10
CA GLU A 28 1.33 2.00 17.91
C GLU A 28 -0.12 2.40 17.55
N SER A 29 -0.56 2.10 16.33
CA SER A 29 -1.87 2.52 15.82
C SER A 29 -2.92 1.41 15.89
N ARG A 30 -4.19 1.79 16.01
CA ARG A 30 -5.32 0.84 16.10
C ARG A 30 -6.22 0.95 14.87
N GLY A 31 -6.85 -0.17 14.52
CA GLY A 31 -7.83 -0.24 13.43
C GLY A 31 -7.24 -0.52 12.05
N PRO A 32 -8.12 -0.72 11.06
CA PRO A 32 -7.73 -0.98 9.68
C PRO A 32 -7.27 0.29 8.97
N VAL A 33 -6.50 0.12 7.91
CA VAL A 33 -6.22 1.15 6.93
C VAL A 33 -7.41 1.26 5.99
N VAL A 34 -8.12 2.38 6.06
CA VAL A 34 -9.25 2.67 5.16
C VAL A 34 -8.77 3.13 3.78
N PHE A 35 -7.63 3.82 3.72
CA PHE A 35 -7.03 4.34 2.51
C PHE A 35 -5.49 4.36 2.63
N ALA A 36 -4.80 3.95 1.57
CA ALA A 36 -3.36 4.16 1.42
C ALA A 36 -3.04 4.66 0.02
N HIS A 37 -2.18 5.67 -0.06
CA HIS A 37 -1.54 6.12 -1.29
C HIS A 37 -0.14 5.53 -1.34
N LEU A 38 0.17 4.78 -2.39
CA LEU A 38 1.44 4.13 -2.65
C LEU A 38 2.13 4.87 -3.80
N ASP A 39 3.33 5.33 -3.51
CA ASP A 39 4.23 6.04 -4.41
C ASP A 39 5.64 5.55 -4.04
N ALA A 40 5.82 4.23 -4.17
CA ALA A 40 6.97 3.51 -3.65
C ALA A 40 7.97 3.11 -4.75
N ASP A 41 7.56 3.29 -6.02
CA ASP A 41 8.24 3.06 -7.30
C ASP A 41 8.74 1.62 -7.53
N LEU A 42 9.46 1.08 -6.55
CA LEU A 42 10.15 -0.20 -6.61
C LEU A 42 9.27 -1.34 -6.10
N TYR A 43 9.48 -2.52 -6.70
CA TYR A 43 8.91 -3.78 -6.25
C TYR A 43 9.21 -4.03 -4.76
N GLU A 44 10.47 -3.93 -4.33
CA GLU A 44 10.87 -4.26 -2.96
C GLU A 44 10.22 -3.33 -1.94
N SER A 45 10.16 -2.03 -2.24
CA SER A 45 9.52 -1.01 -1.41
C SER A 45 8.02 -1.29 -1.27
N THR A 46 7.35 -1.52 -2.40
CA THR A 46 5.90 -1.80 -2.43
C THR A 46 5.57 -3.11 -1.73
N LEU A 47 6.39 -4.15 -1.94
CA LEU A 47 6.24 -5.45 -1.30
C LEU A 47 6.36 -5.32 0.22
N VAL A 48 7.33 -4.55 0.72
CA VAL A 48 7.50 -4.27 2.15
C VAL A 48 6.26 -3.60 2.71
N VAL A 49 5.74 -2.55 2.06
CA VAL A 49 4.54 -1.83 2.52
C VAL A 49 3.33 -2.76 2.57
N LEU A 50 3.00 -3.40 1.45
CA LEU A 50 1.81 -4.23 1.33
C LEU A 50 1.86 -5.49 2.22
N SER A 51 3.02 -6.17 2.29
CA SER A 51 3.19 -7.33 3.19
C SER A 51 3.09 -6.93 4.66
N THR A 52 3.61 -5.76 5.02
CA THR A 52 3.56 -5.24 6.40
C THR A 52 2.11 -4.91 6.79
N LEU A 53 1.34 -4.29 5.90
CA LEU A 53 -0.08 -4.03 6.12
C LEU A 53 -0.90 -5.33 6.24
N ALA A 54 -0.68 -6.28 5.33
CA ALA A 54 -1.39 -7.56 5.33
C ALA A 54 -1.06 -8.41 6.58
N SER A 55 0.23 -8.60 6.89
CA SER A 55 0.67 -9.40 8.04
C SER A 55 0.22 -8.85 9.39
N ARG A 56 0.01 -7.53 9.50
CA ARG A 56 -0.51 -6.88 10.71
C ARG A 56 -2.02 -6.75 10.74
N CYS A 57 -2.74 -7.44 9.87
CA CYS A 57 -4.21 -7.40 9.78
C CYS A 57 -4.76 -5.98 9.62
N ARG A 58 -4.07 -5.14 8.83
CA ARG A 58 -4.47 -3.75 8.60
C ARG A 58 -5.31 -3.56 7.34
N LEU A 59 -5.30 -4.51 6.42
CA LEU A 59 -6.17 -4.49 5.24
C LEU A 59 -7.49 -5.18 5.57
N CYS A 60 -8.61 -4.59 5.15
CA CYS A 60 -9.93 -5.19 5.28
C CYS A 60 -10.74 -4.99 3.99
N ALA A 61 -11.87 -5.69 3.87
CA ALA A 61 -12.83 -5.38 2.81
C ALA A 61 -13.23 -3.90 2.91
N GLY A 62 -13.22 -3.21 1.78
CA GLY A 62 -13.45 -1.77 1.67
C GLY A 62 -12.18 -0.91 1.71
N THR A 63 -11.02 -1.43 2.12
CA THR A 63 -9.75 -0.69 2.04
C THR A 63 -9.47 -0.28 0.60
N VAL A 64 -9.16 1.00 0.39
CA VAL A 64 -8.75 1.52 -0.92
C VAL A 64 -7.25 1.71 -0.97
N LEU A 65 -6.61 1.17 -2.01
CA LEU A 65 -5.19 1.35 -2.29
C LEU A 65 -5.07 2.12 -3.61
N ALA A 66 -4.49 3.32 -3.56
CA ALA A 66 -4.18 4.14 -4.73
C ALA A 66 -2.68 4.04 -5.01
N PHE A 67 -2.31 3.85 -6.27
CA PHE A 67 -0.94 3.62 -6.73
C PHE A 67 -0.58 4.70 -7.76
N ASP A 68 0.57 5.36 -7.56
CA ASP A 68 1.05 6.38 -8.49
C ASP A 68 1.62 5.75 -9.78
N GLU A 69 2.19 4.54 -9.70
CA GLU A 69 2.83 3.87 -10.83
C GLU A 69 2.51 2.37 -10.86
N LEU A 70 1.22 2.01 -10.85
CA LEU A 70 0.81 0.60 -10.87
C LEU A 70 1.19 -0.10 -12.19
N PHE A 71 1.00 0.57 -13.32
CA PHE A 71 1.20 0.00 -14.66
C PHE A 71 2.41 0.62 -15.36
N GLY A 72 3.07 -0.11 -16.27
CA GLY A 72 4.34 0.25 -16.92
C GLY A 72 4.44 -0.24 -18.38
N SER A 73 5.57 0.01 -19.06
CA SER A 73 5.93 -0.70 -20.31
C SER A 73 6.48 -2.11 -20.00
N PRO A 74 6.57 -3.06 -20.95
CA PRO A 74 6.92 -4.47 -20.64
C PRO A 74 8.23 -4.73 -19.89
N SER A 75 9.19 -3.80 -19.91
CA SER A 75 10.42 -3.87 -19.09
C SER A 75 10.28 -3.23 -17.69
N LEU A 76 9.26 -2.39 -17.47
CA LEU A 76 8.89 -1.70 -16.22
C LEU A 76 7.65 -2.31 -15.54
N GLU A 77 6.89 -3.15 -16.24
CA GLU A 77 5.58 -3.77 -15.86
C GLU A 77 5.58 -4.60 -14.57
N GLN A 78 6.70 -4.71 -13.86
CA GLN A 78 6.90 -5.67 -12.77
C GLN A 78 7.28 -5.04 -11.43
N GLN A 79 7.00 -3.74 -11.23
CA GLN A 79 7.23 -3.10 -9.94
C GLN A 79 6.01 -3.22 -9.03
N GLU A 80 5.22 -2.16 -8.86
CA GLU A 80 4.10 -2.12 -7.92
C GLU A 80 3.04 -3.19 -8.24
N TRP A 81 2.74 -3.42 -9.52
CA TRP A 81 1.80 -4.48 -9.95
C TRP A 81 2.24 -5.87 -9.53
N ARG A 82 3.53 -6.18 -9.68
CA ARG A 82 4.07 -7.49 -9.26
C ARG A 82 3.99 -7.64 -7.75
N ALA A 83 4.35 -6.60 -6.99
CA ALA A 83 4.25 -6.62 -5.54
C ALA A 83 2.80 -6.81 -5.06
N LEU A 84 1.84 -6.12 -5.69
CA LEU A 84 0.42 -6.30 -5.41
C LEU A 84 -0.03 -7.74 -5.69
N ASN A 85 0.35 -8.33 -6.83
CA ASN A 85 0.02 -9.71 -7.16
C ASN A 85 0.64 -10.71 -6.17
N ASP A 86 1.91 -10.55 -5.83
CA ASP A 86 2.61 -11.45 -4.91
C ASP A 86 1.98 -11.41 -3.51
N VAL A 87 1.65 -10.21 -2.99
CA VAL A 87 0.97 -10.07 -1.70
C VAL A 87 -0.46 -10.62 -1.77
N SER A 88 -1.17 -10.37 -2.86
CA SER A 88 -2.54 -10.86 -3.02
C SER A 88 -2.58 -12.39 -3.03
N GLN A 89 -1.65 -13.03 -3.74
CA GLN A 89 -1.49 -14.49 -3.71
C GLN A 89 -1.08 -14.99 -2.32
N ARG A 90 -0.10 -14.35 -1.68
CA ARG A 90 0.43 -14.77 -0.38
C ARG A 90 -0.59 -14.69 0.75
N TYR A 91 -1.43 -13.66 0.76
CA TYR A 91 -2.39 -13.39 1.84
C TYR A 91 -3.85 -13.67 1.44
N GLY A 92 -4.08 -14.16 0.22
CA GLY A 92 -5.41 -14.46 -0.31
C GLY A 92 -6.29 -13.23 -0.52
N LEU A 93 -5.69 -12.06 -0.78
CA LEU A 93 -6.44 -10.82 -0.99
C LEU A 93 -7.20 -10.89 -2.31
N ALA A 94 -8.48 -10.50 -2.26
CA ALA A 94 -9.24 -10.19 -3.46
C ALA A 94 -9.45 -8.69 -3.56
N PHE A 95 -9.46 -8.15 -4.77
CA PHE A 95 -9.66 -6.74 -5.03
C PHE A 95 -10.35 -6.48 -6.37
N SER A 96 -10.85 -5.26 -6.54
CA SER A 96 -11.44 -4.76 -7.77
C SER A 96 -10.85 -3.39 -8.12
N PHE A 97 -10.73 -3.07 -9.40
CA PHE A 97 -10.32 -1.74 -9.84
C PHE A 97 -11.46 -0.74 -9.66
N ILE A 98 -11.18 0.39 -9.01
CA ILE A 98 -12.08 1.54 -8.94
C ILE A 98 -11.84 2.46 -10.13
N SER A 99 -10.56 2.71 -10.44
CA SER A 99 -10.16 3.61 -11.52
C SER A 99 -8.76 3.27 -12.01
N TYR A 100 -8.49 3.60 -13.27
CA TYR A 100 -7.15 3.58 -13.84
C TYR A 100 -6.98 4.76 -14.78
N MET A 101 -5.74 5.24 -14.92
CA MET A 101 -5.38 6.30 -15.85
C MET A 101 -4.02 5.97 -16.46
N ALA A 102 -3.99 5.86 -17.79
CA ALA A 102 -2.76 5.84 -18.56
C ALA A 102 -2.54 7.23 -19.17
N HIS A 103 -1.32 7.76 -19.05
CA HIS A 103 -0.97 9.00 -19.75
C HIS A 103 -0.43 8.65 -21.14
N ALA A 104 -0.97 9.28 -22.19
CA ALA A 104 -0.57 9.03 -23.57
C ALA A 104 0.94 9.21 -23.84
N ASN A 105 1.62 10.00 -23.00
CA ASN A 105 3.05 10.30 -23.10
C ASN A 105 3.88 9.73 -21.94
N SER A 106 3.33 8.81 -21.13
CA SER A 106 4.06 8.13 -20.05
C SER A 106 4.01 6.63 -20.26
N ALA A 107 5.11 5.95 -19.89
CA ALA A 107 5.10 4.51 -19.74
C ALA A 107 4.30 4.07 -18.50
N PHE A 108 4.07 4.99 -17.55
CA PHE A 108 3.46 4.71 -16.26
C PHE A 108 1.95 4.97 -16.23
N GLY A 109 1.22 4.09 -15.55
CA GLY A 109 -0.22 4.20 -15.34
C GLY A 109 -0.59 4.13 -13.86
N ARG A 110 -1.47 5.04 -13.46
CA ARG A 110 -2.04 5.15 -12.11
C ARG A 110 -3.25 4.26 -11.96
N ALA A 111 -3.50 3.77 -10.76
CA ALA A 111 -4.75 3.07 -10.47
C ALA A 111 -5.13 3.13 -9.01
N ALA A 112 -6.43 2.99 -8.75
CA ALA A 112 -6.95 2.70 -7.43
C ALA A 112 -7.72 1.38 -7.47
N ILE A 113 -7.49 0.56 -6.45
CA ILE A 113 -8.24 -0.67 -6.21
C ILE A 113 -8.97 -0.60 -4.87
N GLN A 114 -10.03 -1.38 -4.75
CA GLN A 114 -10.68 -1.67 -3.48
C GLN A 114 -10.46 -3.14 -3.13
N ILE A 115 -9.96 -3.41 -1.93
CA ILE A 115 -9.94 -4.75 -1.36
C ILE A 115 -11.38 -5.23 -1.15
N THR A 116 -11.75 -6.35 -1.75
CA THR A 116 -13.10 -6.93 -1.66
C THR A 116 -13.17 -8.09 -0.67
N SER A 117 -12.03 -8.76 -0.40
CA SER A 117 -11.96 -9.84 0.59
C SER A 117 -10.55 -9.98 1.17
N VAL A 118 -10.49 -10.32 2.46
CA VAL A 118 -9.26 -10.66 3.19
C VAL A 118 -9.55 -11.91 4.05
N PRO A 119 -9.14 -13.10 3.63
CA PRO A 119 -9.56 -14.35 4.27
C PRO A 119 -8.93 -14.59 5.66
N HIS A 120 -7.78 -13.97 5.96
CA HIS A 120 -6.97 -14.30 7.15
C HIS A 120 -6.61 -13.08 8.01
N CYS A 121 -7.58 -12.21 8.28
CA CYS A 121 -7.38 -11.10 9.22
C CYS A 121 -8.49 -11.10 10.26
N VAL A 122 -8.24 -11.78 11.40
CA VAL A 122 -9.04 -11.57 12.61
C VAL A 122 -8.42 -10.36 13.32
N PRO A 123 -9.13 -9.23 13.44
CA PRO A 123 -8.63 -8.12 14.23
C PRO A 123 -8.37 -8.62 15.64
N ARG A 124 -7.18 -8.33 16.19
CA ARG A 124 -6.98 -8.46 17.64
C ARG A 124 -7.89 -7.44 18.31
N HIS A 125 -9.09 -7.86 18.66
CA HIS A 125 -9.91 -7.15 19.63
C HIS A 125 -9.18 -7.22 20.97
N GLY A 126 -8.39 -6.18 21.25
CA GLY A 126 -7.89 -5.94 22.59
C GLY A 126 -9.08 -5.57 23.49
N ALA A 127 -9.23 -6.34 24.56
CA ALA A 127 -10.13 -6.06 25.68
C ALA A 127 -9.86 -4.69 26.33
#